data_AF-A0A7J9INA5-F1
#
_entry.id   AF-A0A7J9INA5-F1
#
_cell.length_a   1.000
_cell.length_b   1.000
_cell.length_c   1.000
_cell.angle_alpha   90.00
_cell.angle_beta   90.00
_cell.angle_gamma   90.00
#
_symmetry.space_group_name_H-M   'P 1'
#
loop_
_entity.id
_entity.type
_entity.pdbx_description
1 polymer ?
#
loop_
_entity_poly.entity_id
_entity_poly.type
_entity_poly.pdbx_seq_one_letter_code
_entity_poly.pdbx_strand_id
1 'polypeptide(L)'
;MHKRRATGGKKKAWRKKRKYELGRQPANTKLSSNKTVRRIRVRGGNVKWRALRLDTGNYSWGSEAVTRKTRILDVVYNASNNELVRTQTLVKSAIVQVDAAPFKQWYLQHYGVDLGRKKKTLAAATKKDGEEGETVAEEAKKSNHVLRKLEKRQQNRKLDPHIEDQFSSGRLLACISSRPGQCGRADGYVYLGRQRTGVLHEEDPEKEGKGSCLKFCYLRFHISDQMSLFLTFLSPFSGD
;
A
#
# COMPACT_ATOMS: atom_id res chain seq x y z
N MET A 1 2.81 24.08 -29.50
CA MET A 1 4.07 24.39 -28.78
C MET A 1 3.91 25.74 -28.09
N HIS A 2 3.72 25.74 -26.76
CA HIS A 2 3.28 26.94 -26.02
C HIS A 2 4.32 27.44 -25.01
N LYS A 3 5.17 26.55 -24.47
CA LYS A 3 6.26 26.93 -23.55
C LYS A 3 7.39 27.63 -24.30
N ARG A 4 8.16 28.46 -23.59
CA ARG A 4 9.38 29.15 -24.08
C ARG A 4 10.43 28.16 -24.59
N ARG A 5 11.44 28.67 -25.32
CA ARG A 5 12.68 27.92 -25.63
C ARG A 5 13.49 27.74 -24.35
N ALA A 6 14.43 26.79 -24.34
CA ALA A 6 15.38 26.65 -23.24
C ALA A 6 16.18 27.94 -23.02
N THR A 7 16.49 28.67 -24.10
CA THR A 7 17.11 30.00 -24.08
C THR A 7 16.19 31.14 -23.63
N GLY A 8 14.95 30.86 -23.21
CA GLY A 8 13.96 31.88 -22.81
C GLY A 8 13.21 32.56 -23.96
N GLY A 9 13.69 32.43 -25.21
CA GLY A 9 13.06 33.03 -26.39
C GLY A 9 11.62 32.59 -26.61
N LYS A 10 10.75 33.54 -27.03
CA LYS A 10 9.34 33.29 -27.35
C LYS A 10 9.24 32.49 -28.66
N LYS A 11 8.40 31.45 -28.68
CA LYS A 11 8.13 30.66 -29.90
C LYS A 11 6.94 31.24 -30.64
N LYS A 12 7.09 31.52 -31.94
CA LYS A 12 5.97 31.93 -32.81
C LYS A 12 4.99 30.77 -32.97
N ALA A 13 3.70 31.06 -32.88
CA ALA A 13 2.65 30.09 -33.18
C ALA A 13 2.54 29.91 -34.71
N TRP A 14 3.08 28.82 -35.23
CA TRP A 14 3.07 28.53 -36.68
C TRP A 14 1.87 27.69 -37.12
N ARG A 15 1.19 27.01 -36.18
CA ARG A 15 -0.01 26.20 -36.44
C ARG A 15 -1.05 26.31 -35.33
N LYS A 16 -2.31 26.04 -35.67
CA LYS A 16 -3.42 25.87 -34.72
C LYS A 16 -3.24 24.61 -33.85
N LYS A 17 -3.91 24.57 -32.70
CA LYS A 17 -3.94 23.39 -31.80
C LYS A 17 -4.58 22.20 -32.52
N ARG A 18 -3.99 21.01 -32.40
CA ARG A 18 -4.45 19.80 -33.11
C ARG A 18 -5.12 18.81 -32.16
N LYS A 19 -6.14 18.09 -32.66
CA LYS A 19 -6.92 17.10 -31.87
C LYS A 19 -6.05 15.99 -31.27
N TYR A 20 -4.94 15.63 -31.92
CA TYR A 20 -4.02 14.60 -31.42
C TYR A 20 -3.12 15.07 -30.27
N GLU A 21 -3.03 16.38 -30.00
CA GLU A 21 -2.29 16.94 -28.85
C GLU A 21 -3.21 17.19 -27.64
N LEU A 22 -4.50 16.85 -27.74
CA LEU A 22 -5.50 17.19 -26.75
C LEU A 22 -5.34 16.35 -25.48
N GLY A 23 -5.09 17.02 -24.36
CA GLY A 23 -5.21 16.46 -23.01
C GLY A 23 -6.65 16.54 -22.49
N ARG A 24 -6.97 15.74 -21.48
CA ARG A 24 -8.26 15.81 -20.76
C ARG A 24 -8.03 16.31 -19.34
N GLN A 25 -9.07 16.92 -18.76
CA GLN A 25 -9.06 17.29 -17.35
C GLN A 25 -8.84 16.07 -16.44
N PRO A 26 -8.16 16.25 -15.28
CA PRO A 26 -7.92 15.17 -14.33
C PRO A 26 -9.23 14.64 -13.74
N ALA A 27 -9.17 13.43 -13.19
CA ALA A 27 -10.35 12.74 -12.67
C ALA A 27 -10.68 13.07 -11.21
N ASN A 28 -9.66 13.41 -10.40
CA ASN A 28 -9.76 13.70 -8.97
C ASN A 28 -10.63 12.69 -8.21
N THR A 29 -10.25 11.42 -8.31
CA THR A 29 -10.95 10.28 -7.72
C THR A 29 -11.08 10.41 -6.21
N LYS A 30 -12.32 10.45 -5.71
CA LYS A 30 -12.63 10.58 -4.30
C LYS A 30 -12.87 9.24 -3.63
N LEU A 31 -12.52 9.16 -2.36
CA LEU A 31 -12.94 8.07 -1.50
C LEU A 31 -14.45 8.20 -1.23
N SER A 32 -15.24 7.20 -1.61
CA SER A 32 -16.67 7.15 -1.33
C SER A 32 -17.22 5.77 -1.68
N SER A 33 -18.14 5.27 -0.86
CA SER A 33 -18.87 4.00 -1.07
C SER A 33 -19.63 3.95 -2.40
N ASN A 34 -20.03 5.11 -2.92
CA ASN A 34 -20.76 5.22 -4.19
C ASN A 34 -19.82 5.06 -5.38
N LYS A 35 -19.44 3.82 -5.68
CA LYS A 35 -18.53 3.47 -6.78
C LYS A 35 -19.03 4.03 -8.11
N THR A 36 -18.28 4.98 -8.67
CA THR A 36 -18.60 5.62 -9.94
C THR A 36 -17.40 5.51 -10.88
N VAL A 37 -17.53 4.74 -11.95
CA VAL A 37 -16.49 4.59 -12.97
C VAL A 37 -17.08 4.86 -14.35
N ARG A 38 -16.50 5.80 -15.09
CA ARG A 38 -16.93 6.18 -16.43
C ARG A 38 -16.00 5.62 -17.49
N ARG A 39 -16.60 5.12 -18.56
CA ARG A 39 -15.90 4.69 -19.76
C ARG A 39 -15.54 5.89 -20.63
N ILE A 40 -14.28 6.02 -21.03
CA ILE A 40 -13.82 7.12 -21.90
C ILE A 40 -13.20 6.54 -23.16
N ARG A 41 -13.76 6.91 -24.32
CA ARG A 41 -13.14 6.64 -25.63
C ARG A 41 -11.86 7.46 -25.79
N VAL A 42 -10.77 6.78 -26.13
CA VAL A 42 -9.49 7.40 -26.47
C VAL A 42 -9.20 7.21 -27.96
N ARG A 43 -8.08 7.77 -28.43
CA ARG A 43 -7.66 7.68 -29.83
C ARG A 43 -7.48 6.21 -30.23
N GLY A 44 -7.83 5.88 -31.48
CA GLY A 44 -7.68 4.53 -32.03
C GLY A 44 -8.77 3.55 -31.60
N GLY A 45 -9.90 4.03 -31.06
CA GLY A 45 -11.02 3.17 -30.64
C GLY A 45 -10.86 2.53 -29.26
N ASN A 46 -9.67 2.61 -28.67
CA ASN A 46 -9.39 2.14 -27.31
C ASN A 46 -10.25 2.84 -26.25
N VAL A 47 -10.35 2.20 -25.09
CA VAL A 47 -11.15 2.66 -23.96
C VAL A 47 -10.30 2.73 -22.71
N LYS A 48 -10.47 3.80 -21.93
CA LYS A 48 -9.91 3.92 -20.57
C LYS A 48 -11.04 4.07 -19.56
N TRP A 49 -10.83 3.52 -18.38
CA TRP A 49 -11.76 3.62 -17.26
C TRP A 49 -11.33 4.77 -16.35
N ARG A 50 -12.20 5.76 -16.22
CA ARG A 50 -11.99 6.89 -15.31
C ARG A 50 -12.86 6.68 -14.09
N ALA A 51 -12.24 6.28 -12.98
CA ALA A 51 -12.93 6.34 -11.70
C ALA A 51 -13.20 7.82 -11.34
N LEU A 52 -14.31 8.05 -10.66
CA LEU A 52 -14.63 9.31 -9.97
C LEU A 52 -14.74 9.09 -8.47
N ARG A 53 -15.29 7.93 -8.08
CA ARG A 53 -15.45 7.51 -6.69
C ARG A 53 -15.14 6.03 -6.54
N LEU A 54 -14.35 5.66 -5.54
CA LEU A 54 -13.99 4.29 -5.20
C LEU A 54 -13.89 4.15 -3.67
N ASP A 55 -14.16 2.96 -3.17
CA ASP A 55 -14.07 2.56 -1.76
C ASP A 55 -13.28 1.27 -1.54
N THR A 56 -13.06 0.50 -2.62
CA THR A 56 -12.49 -0.83 -2.58
C THR A 56 -11.34 -0.97 -3.57
N GLY A 57 -10.37 -1.79 -3.22
CA GLY A 57 -9.19 -2.07 -4.03
C GLY A 57 -8.63 -3.47 -3.76
N ASN A 58 -7.80 -3.97 -4.67
CA ASN A 58 -7.02 -5.18 -4.43
C ASN A 58 -5.66 -4.78 -3.85
N TYR A 59 -5.36 -5.30 -2.66
CA TYR A 59 -4.11 -5.04 -1.98
C TYR A 59 -3.31 -6.34 -1.82
N SER A 60 -2.03 -6.26 -2.17
CA SER A 60 -1.08 -7.36 -2.07
C SER A 60 -0.28 -7.31 -0.78
N TRP A 61 -0.30 -8.38 -0.01
CA TRP A 61 0.63 -8.60 1.09
C TRP A 61 1.90 -9.27 0.55
N GLY A 62 2.97 -8.50 0.42
CA GLY A 62 4.19 -8.92 -0.29
C GLY A 62 4.95 -10.10 0.34
N SER A 63 4.96 -10.24 1.67
CA SER A 63 5.68 -11.33 2.34
C SER A 63 5.00 -12.69 2.15
N GLU A 64 3.68 -12.71 2.20
CA GLU A 64 2.86 -13.92 2.03
C GLU A 64 2.43 -14.15 0.57
N ALA A 65 2.81 -13.24 -0.34
CA ALA A 65 2.43 -13.24 -1.75
C ALA A 65 0.91 -13.38 -2.01
N VAL A 66 0.09 -12.77 -1.15
CA VAL A 66 -1.38 -12.90 -1.21
C VAL A 66 -2.04 -11.58 -1.52
N THR A 67 -3.00 -11.60 -2.44
CA THR A 67 -3.83 -10.45 -2.78
C THR A 67 -5.26 -10.65 -2.29
N ARG A 68 -5.81 -9.66 -1.59
CA ARG A 68 -7.23 -9.66 -1.20
C ARG A 68 -7.89 -8.35 -1.57
N LYS A 69 -9.17 -8.44 -1.88
CA LYS A 69 -10.03 -7.29 -2.08
C LYS A 69 -10.41 -6.76 -0.71
N THR A 70 -10.11 -5.49 -0.48
CA THR A 70 -10.30 -4.84 0.82
C THR A 70 -10.88 -3.45 0.63
N ARG A 71 -11.46 -2.92 1.70
CA ARG A 71 -11.94 -1.54 1.72
C ARG A 71 -10.80 -0.58 2.06
N ILE A 72 -10.79 0.54 1.36
CA ILE A 72 -9.95 1.70 1.66
C ILE A 72 -10.72 2.52 2.72
N LEU A 73 -10.08 2.74 3.86
CA LEU A 73 -10.68 3.47 4.99
C LEU A 73 -10.39 4.96 4.90
N ASP A 74 -9.12 5.31 4.69
CA ASP A 74 -8.69 6.70 4.63
C ASP A 74 -7.38 6.86 3.84
N VAL A 75 -7.09 8.08 3.40
CA VAL A 75 -5.80 8.47 2.81
C VAL A 75 -4.99 9.16 3.90
N VAL A 76 -3.83 8.61 4.25
CA VAL A 76 -2.99 9.12 5.35
C VAL A 76 -1.95 10.10 4.85
N TYR A 77 -1.29 9.77 3.74
CA TYR A 77 -0.15 10.54 3.26
C TYR A 77 -0.08 10.54 1.75
N ASN A 78 0.41 11.66 1.21
CA ASN A 78 0.74 11.79 -0.19
C ASN A 78 2.00 12.64 -0.35
N ALA A 79 2.99 12.08 -1.04
CA ALA A 79 4.27 12.72 -1.33
C ALA A 79 4.16 14.03 -2.11
N SER A 80 3.20 14.15 -3.02
CA SER A 80 3.16 15.26 -3.97
C SER A 80 2.46 16.51 -3.42
N ASN A 81 1.40 16.34 -2.62
CA ASN A 81 0.60 17.44 -2.10
C ASN A 81 -0.26 16.99 -0.92
N ASN A 82 -0.27 17.77 0.16
CA ASN A 82 -1.07 17.50 1.36
C ASN A 82 -2.58 17.78 1.16
N GLU A 83 -2.96 18.63 0.21
CA GLU A 83 -4.39 18.85 -0.12
C GLU A 83 -5.08 17.58 -0.63
N LEU A 84 -4.32 16.66 -1.22
CA LEU A 84 -4.85 15.39 -1.69
C LEU A 84 -5.22 14.46 -0.54
N VAL A 85 -4.56 14.60 0.60
CA VAL A 85 -4.88 13.89 1.85
C VAL A 85 -6.16 14.46 2.45
N ARG A 86 -6.20 15.78 2.65
CA ARG A 86 -7.37 16.50 3.21
C ARG A 86 -8.66 16.22 2.46
N THR A 87 -8.57 16.16 1.14
CA THR A 87 -9.73 15.95 0.27
C THR A 87 -9.98 14.49 -0.09
N GLN A 88 -9.27 13.55 0.55
CA GLN A 88 -9.36 12.10 0.35
C GLN A 88 -9.32 11.69 -1.14
N THR A 89 -8.33 12.22 -1.86
CA THR A 89 -8.15 11.94 -3.29
C THR A 89 -7.20 10.76 -3.50
N LEU A 90 -7.68 9.72 -4.18
CA LEU A 90 -6.89 8.52 -4.48
C LEU A 90 -5.95 8.78 -5.67
N VAL A 91 -4.65 8.67 -5.45
CA VAL A 91 -3.60 8.87 -6.46
C VAL A 91 -2.56 7.76 -6.36
N LYS A 92 -1.83 7.51 -7.45
CA LYS A 92 -0.66 6.62 -7.40
C LYS A 92 0.31 7.14 -6.33
N SER A 93 0.87 6.23 -5.55
CA SER A 93 1.78 6.48 -4.43
C SER A 93 1.15 7.12 -3.20
N ALA A 94 -0.18 7.28 -3.16
CA ALA A 94 -0.86 7.67 -1.93
C ALA A 94 -0.78 6.51 -0.92
N ILE A 95 -0.43 6.84 0.32
CA ILE A 95 -0.48 5.91 1.45
C ILE A 95 -1.87 5.98 2.05
N VAL A 96 -2.49 4.81 2.16
CA VAL A 96 -3.87 4.64 2.58
C VAL A 96 -3.95 3.65 3.73
N GLN A 97 -4.95 3.82 4.58
CA GLN A 97 -5.37 2.83 5.55
C GLN A 97 -6.37 1.88 4.90
N VAL A 98 -6.15 0.59 5.09
CA VAL A 98 -6.93 -0.50 4.51
C VAL A 98 -7.43 -1.41 5.62
N ASP A 99 -8.62 -1.94 5.43
CA ASP A 99 -9.20 -2.93 6.34
C ASP A 99 -8.36 -4.23 6.39
N ALA A 100 -8.03 -4.67 7.60
CA ALA A 100 -7.25 -5.87 7.85
C ALA A 100 -8.09 -7.16 7.88
N ALA A 101 -9.42 -7.08 8.06
CA ALA A 101 -10.30 -8.24 8.23
C ALA A 101 -10.12 -9.36 7.17
N PRO A 102 -10.10 -9.07 5.85
CA PRO A 102 -9.92 -10.12 4.85
C PRO A 102 -8.54 -10.78 4.86
N PHE A 103 -7.51 -10.07 5.36
CA PHE A 103 -6.18 -10.65 5.54
C PHE A 103 -6.10 -11.51 6.80
N LYS A 104 -6.77 -11.10 7.89
CA LYS A 104 -6.90 -11.92 9.11
C LYS A 104 -7.62 -13.23 8.85
N GLN A 105 -8.76 -13.18 8.16
CA GLN A 105 -9.53 -14.37 7.81
C GLN A 105 -8.69 -15.33 6.96
N TRP A 106 -7.94 -14.80 5.99
CA TRP A 106 -7.04 -15.62 5.19
C TRP A 106 -5.92 -16.24 6.04
N TYR A 107 -5.33 -15.47 6.95
CA TYR A 107 -4.25 -15.94 7.81
C TYR A 107 -4.71 -17.05 8.76
N LEU A 108 -5.92 -16.93 9.32
CA LEU A 108 -6.57 -17.98 10.11
C LEU A 108 -6.76 -19.27 9.30
N GLN A 109 -7.23 -19.15 8.06
CA GLN A 109 -7.40 -20.33 7.18
C GLN A 109 -6.05 -20.94 6.76
N HIS A 110 -5.02 -20.12 6.58
CA HIS A 110 -3.73 -20.56 6.04
C HIS A 110 -2.83 -21.19 7.11
N TYR A 111 -2.77 -20.58 8.29
CA TYR A 111 -1.88 -20.95 9.41
C TYR A 111 -2.62 -21.51 10.63
N GLY A 112 -3.94 -21.33 10.72
CA GLY A 112 -4.72 -21.75 11.90
C GLY A 112 -4.56 -20.83 13.10
N VAL A 113 -4.07 -19.61 12.91
CA VAL A 113 -3.71 -18.67 13.97
C VAL A 113 -4.46 -17.36 13.78
N ASP A 114 -5.03 -16.84 14.86
CA ASP A 114 -5.69 -15.54 14.86
C ASP A 114 -4.68 -14.40 15.07
N LEU A 115 -4.68 -13.44 14.15
CA LEU A 115 -3.88 -12.21 14.27
C LEU A 115 -4.64 -11.11 15.01
N GLY A 116 -3.99 -10.49 15.99
CA GLY A 116 -4.51 -9.32 16.70
C GLY A 116 -5.17 -9.59 18.05
N ARG A 117 -5.00 -10.79 18.63
CA ARG A 117 -5.26 -11.00 20.07
C ARG A 117 -4.14 -10.30 20.85
N LYS A 118 -4.43 -9.15 21.45
CA LYS A 118 -3.44 -8.39 22.23
C LYS A 118 -2.86 -9.27 23.35
N LYS A 119 -1.53 -9.42 23.42
CA LYS A 119 -0.84 -10.17 24.50
C LYS A 119 -1.26 -9.75 25.92
N LYS A 120 -1.75 -8.52 26.12
CA LYS A 120 -2.21 -8.01 27.43
C LYS A 120 -3.49 -8.70 27.95
N THR A 121 -4.36 -9.22 27.07
CA THR A 121 -5.54 -9.99 27.51
C THR A 121 -5.25 -11.46 27.74
N LEU A 122 -4.16 -12.01 27.23
CA LEU A 122 -3.76 -13.41 27.50
C LEU A 122 -3.18 -13.61 28.91
N ALA A 123 -2.52 -12.58 29.48
CA ALA A 123 -2.06 -12.61 30.87
C ALA A 123 -3.18 -12.32 31.90
N ALA A 124 -4.28 -11.69 31.47
CA ALA A 124 -5.46 -11.46 32.31
C ALA A 124 -6.52 -12.58 32.16
N ALA A 125 -6.54 -13.28 31.02
CA ALA A 125 -7.47 -14.39 30.77
C ALA A 125 -7.05 -15.72 31.44
N THR A 126 -5.87 -15.81 32.04
CA THR A 126 -5.49 -16.98 32.85
C THR A 126 -6.11 -16.95 34.26
N LYS A 127 -6.87 -15.91 34.61
CA LYS A 127 -7.64 -15.81 35.86
C LYS A 127 -8.97 -15.08 35.64
N LYS A 128 -9.92 -15.72 34.97
CA LYS A 128 -11.39 -15.63 35.19
C LYS A 128 -12.10 -16.25 34.00
N ASP A 129 -12.64 -17.44 34.23
CA ASP A 129 -13.66 -18.07 33.39
C ASP A 129 -15.00 -17.30 33.50
N GLY A 130 -15.76 -17.28 32.39
CA GLY A 130 -17.18 -16.90 32.35
C GLY A 130 -17.58 -15.95 31.22
N GLU A 131 -18.07 -16.53 30.10
CA GLU A 131 -19.20 -16.12 29.21
C GLU A 131 -19.48 -14.62 28.91
N GLU A 132 -19.82 -14.13 27.71
CA GLU A 132 -20.08 -14.62 26.35
C GLU A 132 -19.91 -13.42 25.39
N GLY A 133 -19.64 -13.66 24.10
CA GLY A 133 -19.73 -12.60 23.08
C GLY A 133 -18.98 -12.81 21.77
N GLU A 134 -19.48 -13.74 20.95
CA GLU A 134 -19.35 -13.87 19.49
C GLU A 134 -18.12 -14.54 18.83
N THR A 135 -18.41 -15.76 18.35
CA THR A 135 -17.70 -16.62 17.40
C THR A 135 -16.50 -17.39 17.95
N VAL A 136 -16.83 -18.33 18.83
CA VAL A 136 -16.28 -19.69 18.81
C VAL A 136 -16.21 -20.14 17.34
N ALA A 137 -15.01 -20.12 16.76
CA ALA A 137 -14.71 -21.03 15.68
C ALA A 137 -14.79 -22.41 16.32
N GLU A 138 -15.91 -23.11 16.10
CA GLU A 138 -16.00 -24.54 16.39
C GLU A 138 -14.70 -25.18 15.95
N GLU A 139 -14.08 -25.95 16.85
CA GLU A 139 -13.01 -26.85 16.50
C GLU A 139 -13.59 -27.95 15.60
N ALA A 140 -13.90 -27.58 14.36
CA ALA A 140 -14.25 -28.50 13.32
C ALA A 140 -13.10 -29.50 13.23
N LYS A 141 -13.38 -30.77 13.53
CA LYS A 141 -12.40 -31.86 13.47
C LYS A 141 -11.70 -31.83 12.11
N LYS A 142 -10.50 -31.26 12.07
CA LYS A 142 -9.71 -31.15 10.84
C LYS A 142 -9.12 -32.52 10.55
N SER A 143 -9.11 -32.92 9.28
CA SER A 143 -8.46 -34.17 8.89
C SER A 143 -6.96 -34.11 9.20
N ASN A 144 -6.36 -35.26 9.51
CA ASN A 144 -4.91 -35.38 9.82
C ASN A 144 -4.03 -34.77 8.72
N HIS A 145 -4.49 -34.77 7.47
CA HIS A 145 -3.78 -34.13 6.36
C HIS A 145 -3.75 -32.60 6.45
N VAL A 146 -4.82 -31.97 6.94
CA VAL A 146 -4.87 -30.51 7.14
C VAL A 146 -3.97 -30.11 8.31
N LEU A 147 -3.97 -30.86 9.41
CA LEU A 147 -3.09 -30.62 10.56
C LEU A 147 -1.62 -30.64 10.14
N ARG A 148 -1.20 -31.68 9.41
CA ARG A 148 0.17 -31.79 8.87
C ARG A 148 0.55 -30.62 7.96
N LYS A 149 -0.41 -30.10 7.17
CA LYS A 149 -0.17 -28.90 6.33
C LYS A 149 0.01 -27.63 7.15
N LEU A 150 -0.75 -27.47 8.24
CA LEU A 150 -0.64 -26.31 9.12
C LEU A 150 0.70 -26.33 9.86
N GLU A 151 1.09 -27.48 10.43
CA GLU A 151 2.39 -27.65 11.10
C GLU A 151 3.56 -27.30 10.18
N LYS A 152 3.55 -27.82 8.93
CA LYS A 152 4.60 -27.50 7.94
C LYS A 152 4.69 -26.01 7.64
N ARG A 153 3.57 -25.29 7.62
CA ARG A 153 3.55 -23.84 7.35
C ARG A 153 3.97 -23.03 8.56
N GLN A 154 3.63 -23.48 9.77
CA GLN A 154 4.01 -22.80 11.01
C GLN A 154 5.52 -22.72 11.20
N GLN A 155 6.28 -23.70 10.70
CA GLN A 155 7.75 -23.70 10.76
C GLN A 155 8.40 -22.49 10.07
N ASN A 156 7.83 -22.02 8.95
CA ASN A 156 8.38 -20.90 8.18
C ASN A 156 7.75 -19.55 8.52
N ARG A 157 6.88 -19.52 9.54
CA ARG A 157 6.08 -18.34 9.88
C ARG A 157 6.94 -17.26 10.53
N LYS A 158 7.19 -16.17 9.80
CA LYS A 158 7.87 -14.97 10.31
C LYS A 158 7.02 -13.75 10.00
N LEU A 159 6.57 -13.06 11.06
CA LEU A 159 5.87 -11.78 10.94
C LEU A 159 6.75 -10.66 11.46
N ASP A 160 6.71 -9.54 10.75
CA ASP A 160 7.33 -8.29 11.20
C ASP A 160 6.53 -7.73 12.39
N PRO A 161 7.16 -7.39 13.53
CA PRO A 161 6.47 -6.90 14.72
C PRO A 161 5.55 -5.71 14.42
N HIS A 162 5.98 -4.82 13.53
CA HIS A 162 5.19 -3.65 13.18
C HIS A 162 3.89 -4.00 12.44
N ILE A 163 3.90 -5.04 11.62
CA ILE A 163 2.71 -5.52 10.92
C ILE A 163 1.75 -6.17 11.92
N GLU A 164 2.27 -6.85 12.95
CA GLU A 164 1.46 -7.43 14.02
C GLU A 164 0.70 -6.34 14.81
N ASP A 165 1.34 -5.20 15.07
CA ASP A 165 0.69 -4.04 15.69
C ASP A 165 -0.43 -3.46 14.80
N GLN A 166 -0.19 -3.35 13.49
CA GLN A 166 -1.22 -2.92 12.53
C GLN A 166 -2.40 -3.91 12.44
N PHE A 167 -2.12 -5.20 12.49
CA PHE A 167 -3.19 -6.21 12.56
C PHE A 167 -3.98 -6.10 13.86
N SER A 168 -3.33 -5.77 14.98
CA SER A 168 -4.00 -5.54 16.26
C SER A 168 -4.92 -4.31 16.24
N SER A 169 -4.55 -3.25 15.51
CA SER A 169 -5.41 -2.08 15.30
C SER A 169 -6.54 -2.34 14.28
N GLY A 170 -6.41 -3.39 13.47
CA GLY A 170 -7.36 -3.71 12.39
C GLY A 170 -7.20 -2.82 11.15
N ARG A 171 -6.17 -1.96 11.11
CA ARG A 171 -5.92 -1.02 10.02
C ARG A 171 -4.49 -1.21 9.50
N LEU A 172 -4.38 -1.65 8.24
CA LEU A 172 -3.10 -1.83 7.57
C LEU A 172 -2.73 -0.59 6.76
N LEU A 173 -1.46 -0.21 6.79
CA LEU A 173 -0.95 0.80 5.88
C LEU A 173 -0.63 0.17 4.53
N ALA A 174 -1.07 0.81 3.46
CA ALA A 174 -0.84 0.34 2.10
C ALA A 174 -0.54 1.51 1.14
N CYS A 175 0.15 1.21 0.05
CA CYS A 175 0.46 2.17 -1.01
C CYS A 175 -0.30 1.81 -2.29
N ILE A 176 -0.97 2.79 -2.89
CA ILE A 176 -1.64 2.61 -4.19
C ILE A 176 -0.60 2.61 -5.30
N SER A 177 -0.51 1.55 -6.10
CA SER A 177 0.41 1.46 -7.24
C SER A 177 -0.26 1.85 -8.57
N SER A 178 -1.59 1.72 -8.63
CA SER A 178 -2.38 2.00 -9.82
C SER A 178 -2.68 3.49 -10.03
N ARG A 179 -3.16 3.86 -11.23
CA ARG A 179 -3.59 5.23 -11.58
C ARG A 179 -5.11 5.27 -11.77
N PRO A 180 -5.91 5.49 -10.71
CA PRO A 180 -7.36 5.27 -10.76
C PRO A 180 -8.10 6.14 -11.80
N GLY A 181 -7.58 7.32 -12.15
CA GLY A 181 -8.13 8.14 -13.23
C GLY A 181 -7.90 7.64 -14.66
N GLN A 182 -7.10 6.58 -14.85
CA GLN A 182 -6.80 5.95 -16.14
C GLN A 182 -7.22 4.48 -16.20
N CYS A 183 -7.00 3.72 -15.12
CA CYS A 183 -7.35 2.31 -15.02
C CYS A 183 -8.69 2.04 -14.35
N GLY A 184 -9.28 3.03 -13.65
CA GLY A 184 -10.56 2.88 -12.97
C GLY A 184 -10.51 2.07 -11.68
N ARG A 185 -9.32 1.77 -11.16
CA ARG A 185 -9.08 0.93 -9.97
C ARG A 185 -8.02 1.57 -9.07
N ALA A 186 -8.14 1.37 -7.77
CA ALA A 186 -7.19 1.80 -6.75
C ALA A 186 -6.59 0.55 -6.09
N ASP A 187 -5.64 -0.07 -6.78
CA ASP A 187 -4.98 -1.31 -6.35
C ASP A 187 -3.57 -0.98 -5.85
N GLY A 188 -3.06 -1.80 -4.93
CA GLY A 188 -1.84 -1.48 -4.21
C GLY A 188 -1.19 -2.65 -3.50
N TYR A 189 -0.25 -2.34 -2.62
CA TYR A 189 0.45 -3.31 -1.78
C TYR A 189 0.52 -2.81 -0.34
N VAL A 190 0.47 -3.74 0.61
CA VAL A 190 0.63 -3.47 2.03
C VAL A 190 2.08 -3.08 2.30
N TYR A 191 2.26 -2.07 3.14
CA TYR A 191 3.55 -1.49 3.44
C TYR A 191 4.29 -2.34 4.48
N LEU A 192 5.42 -2.95 4.09
CA LEU A 192 6.23 -3.81 4.95
C LEU A 192 7.39 -2.98 5.56
N GLY A 193 7.69 -3.17 6.85
CA GLY A 193 8.58 -2.32 7.67
C GLY A 193 9.94 -1.92 7.05
N ARG A 194 10.51 -2.72 6.15
CA ARG A 194 11.77 -2.40 5.44
C ARG A 194 11.67 -1.20 4.49
N GLN A 195 10.48 -0.81 4.05
CA GLN A 195 10.29 0.39 3.21
C GLN A 195 10.10 1.67 4.05
N ARG A 196 9.94 1.57 5.38
CA ARG A 196 9.65 2.71 6.28
C ARG A 196 10.81 3.64 6.55
N THR A 197 12.04 3.19 6.36
CA THR A 197 13.23 3.95 6.72
C THR A 197 13.35 5.29 5.99
N GLY A 198 12.59 5.52 4.91
CA GLY A 198 12.52 6.81 4.21
C GLY A 198 11.22 7.60 4.34
N VAL A 199 10.16 7.07 4.98
CA VAL A 199 8.84 7.74 5.04
C VAL A 199 8.36 8.01 6.47
N LEU A 200 8.85 7.24 7.46
CA LEU A 200 8.39 7.32 8.86
C LEU A 200 9.56 7.33 9.87
N HIS A 201 10.80 7.53 9.42
CA HIS A 201 11.96 7.59 10.31
C HIS A 201 12.10 8.96 10.99
N GLU A 202 11.03 9.41 11.65
CA GLU A 202 11.04 10.49 12.63
C GLU A 202 9.75 10.37 13.46
N GLU A 203 9.53 9.20 14.09
CA GLU A 203 8.83 9.23 15.38
C GLU A 203 9.90 9.62 16.40
N ASP A 204 10.09 10.93 16.58
CA ASP A 204 10.95 11.45 17.64
C ASP A 204 10.43 10.96 19.00
N PRO A 205 11.23 10.27 19.81
CA PRO A 205 10.89 9.97 21.19
C PRO A 205 11.09 11.21 22.07
N GLU A 206 10.46 12.35 21.75
CA GLU A 206 10.47 13.52 22.62
C GLU A 206 9.38 14.52 22.22
N LYS A 207 8.22 14.43 22.89
CA LYS A 207 7.37 15.54 23.37
C LYS A 207 6.07 15.01 23.95
N GLU A 208 6.11 14.65 25.23
CA GLU A 208 4.92 14.76 26.07
C GLU A 208 4.53 16.24 26.12
N GLY A 209 3.35 16.57 25.58
CA GLY A 209 2.73 17.88 25.77
C GLY A 209 2.65 18.76 24.52
N LYS A 210 1.41 18.91 24.03
CA LYS A 210 0.86 19.98 23.17
C LYS A 210 1.12 19.86 21.65
N GLY A 211 0.07 19.43 20.95
CA GLY A 211 -0.28 19.83 19.58
C GLY A 211 0.62 19.30 18.46
N SER A 212 0.24 18.16 17.87
CA SER A 212 0.97 17.51 16.78
C SER A 212 1.01 18.37 15.50
N CYS A 213 2.18 18.97 15.24
CA CYS A 213 2.51 19.61 13.97
C CYS A 213 3.55 18.75 13.23
N LEU A 214 3.09 18.00 12.23
CA LEU A 214 3.95 17.15 11.38
C LEU A 214 4.77 18.02 10.41
N LYS A 215 6.08 18.05 10.58
CA LYS A 215 7.04 18.51 9.56
C LYS A 215 7.80 17.30 9.02
N PHE A 216 7.65 17.03 7.73
CA PHE A 216 8.38 15.98 7.02
C PHE A 216 9.48 16.62 6.17
N CYS A 217 10.74 16.28 6.42
CA CYS A 217 11.88 16.70 5.61
C CYS A 217 12.24 15.58 4.60
N TYR A 218 12.47 15.96 3.34
CA TYR A 218 12.72 15.03 2.23
C TYR A 218 14.23 14.85 2.03
N LEU A 219 14.74 13.61 2.06
CA LEU A 219 16.00 13.28 1.40
C LEU A 219 15.77 12.32 0.23
N ARG A 220 16.18 12.80 -0.94
CA ARG A 220 16.04 12.18 -2.25
C ARG A 220 17.10 11.10 -2.40
N PHE A 221 16.76 9.83 -2.20
CA PHE A 221 17.70 8.74 -2.47
C PHE A 221 17.81 8.46 -3.98
N HIS A 222 19.05 8.61 -4.44
CA HIS A 222 19.55 8.37 -5.78
C HIS A 222 19.56 6.86 -6.06
N ILE A 223 18.98 6.45 -7.19
CA ILE A 223 19.07 5.08 -7.70
C ILE A 223 20.39 4.98 -8.43
N SER A 224 21.46 4.63 -7.73
CA SER A 224 22.74 4.22 -8.32
C SER A 224 23.71 3.83 -7.20
N ASP A 225 23.69 2.56 -6.78
CA ASP A 225 24.84 1.86 -6.17
C ASP A 225 24.54 0.38 -5.90
N GLN A 226 24.17 -0.35 -6.96
CA GLN A 226 24.13 -1.82 -6.98
C GLN A 226 24.80 -2.39 -8.24
N MET A 227 25.70 -1.63 -8.88
CA MET A 227 26.40 -2.06 -10.10
C MET A 227 27.93 -1.89 -10.07
N SER A 228 28.57 -1.79 -8.90
CA SER A 228 30.04 -1.82 -8.80
C SER A 228 30.63 -3.00 -8.03
N LEU A 229 29.81 -3.95 -7.56
CA LEU A 229 30.27 -5.13 -6.80
C LEU A 229 30.39 -6.42 -7.64
N PHE A 230 30.53 -6.29 -8.96
CA PHE A 230 30.66 -7.45 -9.87
C PHE A 230 31.89 -7.40 -10.80
N LEU A 231 32.94 -6.66 -10.42
CA LEU A 231 34.18 -6.56 -11.19
C LEU A 231 35.45 -6.64 -10.33
N THR A 232 35.43 -7.48 -9.29
CA THR A 232 36.61 -7.88 -8.52
C THR A 232 36.63 -9.40 -8.30
N PHE A 233 36.53 -10.17 -9.38
CA PHE A 233 36.80 -11.61 -9.38
C PHE A 233 37.20 -12.06 -10.80
N LEU A 234 38.41 -11.71 -11.23
CA LEU A 234 39.17 -12.40 -12.29
C LEU A 234 40.56 -11.75 -12.41
N SER A 235 41.46 -12.15 -11.52
CA SER A 235 42.91 -12.12 -11.77
C SER A 235 43.31 -13.46 -12.39
N PRO A 236 43.96 -13.52 -13.56
CA PRO A 236 44.80 -14.64 -13.91
C PRO A 236 46.21 -14.39 -13.37
N PHE A 237 46.64 -15.36 -12.57
CA PHE A 237 48.03 -15.67 -12.24
C PHE A 237 48.75 -16.20 -13.50
N SER A 238 50.09 -16.15 -13.51
CA SER A 238 51.07 -16.60 -14.53
C SER A 238 51.29 -15.62 -15.70
N GLY A 239 52.51 -15.28 -16.12
CA GLY A 239 53.84 -15.87 -15.94
C GLY A 239 54.58 -15.67 -17.27
N ASP A 240 55.85 -15.26 -17.18
CA ASP A 240 56.80 -14.86 -18.25
C ASP A 240 56.66 -13.47 -18.88
#